data_AF-A0A645CY91-F1
#
_entry.id   AF-A0A645CY91-F1
#
_cell.length_a   1.000
_cell.length_b   1.000
_cell.length_c   1.000
_cell.angle_alpha   90.00
_cell.angle_beta   90.00
_cell.angle_gamma   90.00
#
_symmetry.space_group_name_H-M   'P 1'
#
loop_
_entity.id
_entity.type
_entity.pdbx_description
1 polymer ?
#
loop_
_entity_poly.entity_id
_entity_poly.type
_entity_poly.pdbx_seq_one_letter_code
_entity_poly.pdbx_strand_id
1 'polypeptide(L)'
;MCFWCGVMKIAERSGMTEMLAKLLRPILKVIFKKEGRDKESLGSIVMNITANMMGISNAATPFGIKAMENMQKLNPNKDTASNDMALFLVINAACIQFIPTTVISIRAATGSQNPAEIIITAIITTASAAIVGIISCKILQKYF
;
A
#
# COMPACT_ATOMS: atom_id res chain seq x y z
N MET A 1 3.47 8.49 20.82
CA MET A 1 4.16 8.30 19.52
C MET A 1 5.37 7.37 19.61
N CYS A 2 6.33 7.57 20.53
CA CYS A 2 7.58 6.78 20.58
C CYS A 2 7.40 5.26 20.74
N PHE A 3 6.42 4.82 21.54
CA PHE A 3 6.12 3.39 21.72
C PHE A 3 5.80 2.70 20.39
N TRP A 4 4.91 3.32 19.61
CA TRP A 4 4.46 2.73 18.34
C TRP A 4 5.55 2.74 17.28
N CYS A 5 6.34 3.82 17.20
CA CYS A 5 7.51 3.87 16.35
C CYS A 5 8.54 2.78 16.71
N GLY A 6 8.67 2.45 18.00
CA GLY A 6 9.52 1.36 18.48
C GLY A 6 9.04 -0.02 18.02
N VAL A 7 7.75 -0.32 18.20
CA VAL A 7 7.11 -1.56 17.72
C VAL A 7 7.29 -1.71 16.21
N MET A 8 7.11 -0.62 15.47
CA MET A 8 7.27 -0.59 14.02
C MET A 8 8.71 -0.93 13.58
N LYS A 9 9.71 -0.38 14.28
CA LYS A 9 11.13 -0.62 14.02
C LYS A 9 11.54 -2.06 14.34
N ILE A 10 10.91 -2.68 15.33
CA ILE A 10 11.09 -4.10 15.65
C ILE A 10 10.47 -4.97 14.55
N ALA A 11 9.29 -4.62 14.06
CA ALA A 11 8.64 -5.34 12.96
C ALA A 11 9.47 -5.29 11.65
N GLU A 12 10.10 -4.16 11.36
CA GLU A 12 11.06 -4.03 10.25
C GLU A 12 12.30 -4.91 10.48
N ARG A 13 12.96 -4.78 11.65
CA ARG A 13 14.19 -5.54 11.96
C ARG A 13 13.98 -7.05 12.12
N SER A 14 12.77 -7.49 12.44
CA SER A 14 12.42 -8.91 12.53
C SER A 14 12.20 -9.57 11.18
N GLY A 15 12.23 -8.81 10.07
CA GLY A 15 11.96 -9.33 8.73
C GLY A 15 10.48 -9.60 8.47
N MET A 16 9.58 -9.09 9.32
CA MET A 16 8.14 -9.23 9.13
C MET A 16 7.67 -8.53 7.84
N THR A 17 8.28 -7.38 7.52
CA THR A 17 8.11 -6.66 6.26
C THR A 17 8.52 -7.53 5.06
N GLU A 18 9.68 -8.18 5.10
CA GLU A 18 10.16 -9.07 4.04
C GLU A 18 9.25 -10.29 3.86
N MET A 19 8.73 -10.85 4.95
CA MET A 19 7.78 -11.96 4.88
C MET A 19 6.47 -11.53 4.21
N LEU A 20 5.91 -10.38 4.62
CA LEU A 20 4.70 -9.82 4.02
C LEU A 20 4.93 -9.46 2.55
N ALA A 21 6.08 -8.87 2.21
CA ALA A 21 6.47 -8.58 0.85
C ALA A 21 6.49 -9.84 -0.03
N LYS A 22 7.04 -10.95 0.47
CA LYS A 22 7.05 -12.25 -0.23
C LYS A 22 5.64 -12.79 -0.44
N LEU A 23 4.74 -12.62 0.53
CA LEU A 23 3.34 -13.04 0.45
C LEU A 23 2.53 -12.22 -0.55
N LEU A 24 2.75 -10.90 -0.57
CA LEU A 24 2.05 -9.97 -1.47
C LEU A 24 2.54 -10.03 -2.91
N ARG A 25 3.82 -10.39 -3.12
CA ARG A 25 4.44 -10.45 -4.45
C ARG A 25 3.64 -11.25 -5.49
N PRO A 26 3.18 -12.50 -5.25
CA PRO A 26 2.38 -13.23 -6.24
C PRO A 26 1.04 -12.55 -6.53
N ILE A 27 0.39 -11.96 -5.52
CA ILE A 27 -0.89 -11.26 -5.66
C ILE A 27 -0.71 -10.02 -6.52
N LEU A 28 0.27 -9.17 -6.18
CA LEU A 28 0.57 -7.95 -6.90
C LEU A 28 1.07 -8.24 -8.32
N LYS A 29 1.81 -9.33 -8.54
CA LYS A 29 2.19 -9.78 -9.89
C LYS A 29 1.00 -10.10 -10.80
N VAL A 30 -0.12 -10.56 -10.24
CA VAL A 30 -1.36 -10.83 -11.00
C VAL A 30 -2.17 -9.56 -11.20
N ILE A 31 -2.21 -8.69 -10.19
CA ILE A 31 -2.93 -7.41 -10.23
C ILE A 31 -2.29 -6.46 -11.25
N PHE A 32 -0.97 -6.35 -11.27
CA PHE A 32 -0.22 -5.50 -12.19
C PHE A 32 0.14 -6.29 -13.47
N LYS A 33 -0.16 -5.73 -14.65
CA LYS A 33 0.04 -6.40 -15.94
C LYS A 33 1.48 -6.30 -16.45
N LYS A 34 1.91 -5.13 -16.92
CA LYS A 34 3.25 -4.99 -17.53
C LYS A 34 4.29 -4.85 -16.43
N GLU A 35 3.96 -4.03 -15.44
CA GLU A 35 4.76 -3.69 -14.28
C GLU A 35 4.96 -4.91 -13.36
N GLY A 36 4.00 -5.85 -13.34
CA GLY A 36 4.12 -7.13 -12.63
C GLY A 36 5.15 -8.10 -13.23
N ARG A 37 5.58 -7.90 -14.48
CA ARG A 37 6.61 -8.70 -15.14
C ARG A 37 8.02 -8.15 -14.91
N ASP A 38 8.13 -6.86 -14.62
CA ASP A 38 9.40 -6.22 -14.32
C ASP A 38 9.78 -6.40 -12.84
N LYS A 39 11.01 -6.85 -12.58
CA LYS A 39 11.46 -7.14 -11.22
C LYS A 39 11.67 -5.87 -10.40
N GLU A 40 12.10 -4.78 -11.02
CA GLU A 40 12.43 -3.52 -10.33
C GLU A 40 11.17 -2.74 -9.93
N SER A 41 10.23 -2.61 -10.86
CA SER A 41 8.91 -1.98 -10.67
C SER A 41 8.11 -2.77 -9.64
N LEU A 42 7.97 -4.09 -9.82
CA LEU A 42 7.25 -4.93 -8.85
C LEU A 42 7.88 -4.89 -7.46
N GLY A 43 9.22 -4.88 -7.37
CA GLY A 43 9.92 -4.75 -6.09
C GLY A 43 9.55 -3.46 -5.35
N SER A 44 9.59 -2.32 -6.05
CA SER A 44 9.27 -1.01 -5.46
C SER A 44 7.79 -0.89 -5.06
N ILE A 45 6.88 -1.43 -5.89
CA ILE A 45 5.43 -1.52 -5.59
C ILE A 45 5.21 -2.35 -4.32
N VAL A 46 5.81 -3.54 -4.24
CA VAL A 46 5.68 -4.44 -3.08
C VAL A 46 6.17 -3.74 -1.81
N MET A 47 7.33 -3.06 -1.87
CA MET A 47 7.86 -2.36 -0.70
C MET A 47 6.97 -1.19 -0.27
N ASN A 48 6.44 -0.42 -1.22
CA ASN A 48 5.51 0.67 -0.91
C ASN A 48 4.23 0.14 -0.24
N ILE A 49 3.56 -0.86 -0.83
CA ILE A 49 2.33 -1.42 -0.29
C ILE A 49 2.57 -2.08 1.07
N THR A 50 3.69 -2.81 1.23
CA THR A 50 4.08 -3.43 2.50
C THR A 50 4.30 -2.36 3.58
N ALA A 51 5.07 -1.31 3.28
CA ALA A 51 5.33 -0.22 4.21
C ALA A 51 4.04 0.52 4.60
N ASN A 52 3.15 0.74 3.62
CA ASN A 52 1.85 1.34 3.85
C ASN A 52 0.99 0.46 4.78
N MET A 53 0.84 -0.84 4.48
CA MET A 53 0.10 -1.81 5.31
C MET A 53 0.60 -1.93 6.74
N MET A 54 1.92 -1.81 6.91
CA MET A 54 2.60 -1.89 8.19
C MET A 54 2.48 -0.60 9.00
N GLY A 55 2.28 0.55 8.35
CA GLY A 55 2.12 1.84 9.02
C GLY A 55 3.44 2.61 9.12
N ILE A 56 4.41 2.22 8.28
CA ILE A 56 5.67 2.92 8.06
C ILE A 56 5.43 3.97 6.96
N SER A 57 4.47 4.87 7.16
CA SER A 57 4.08 5.84 6.12
C SER A 57 5.27 6.70 5.66
N ASN A 58 6.21 7.00 6.56
CA ASN A 58 7.44 7.73 6.26
C ASN A 58 8.37 7.01 5.24
N ALA A 59 8.34 5.67 5.20
CA ALA A 59 9.06 4.88 4.21
C ALA A 59 8.21 4.55 2.97
N ALA A 60 6.89 4.53 3.11
CA ALA A 60 5.98 4.24 1.99
C ALA A 60 6.13 5.26 0.85
N THR A 61 6.20 6.56 1.16
CA THR A 61 6.31 7.63 0.16
C THR A 61 7.55 7.51 -0.75
N PRO A 62 8.78 7.36 -0.24
CA PRO A 62 9.95 7.21 -1.13
C PRO A 62 9.91 5.95 -1.98
N PHE A 63 9.39 4.83 -1.45
CA PHE A 63 9.16 3.63 -2.27
C PHE A 63 8.08 3.86 -3.33
N GLY A 64 7.06 4.66 -3.03
CA GLY A 64 6.01 5.02 -3.98
C GLY A 64 6.51 5.86 -5.13
N ILE A 65 7.34 6.88 -4.85
CA ILE A 65 7.99 7.68 -5.90
C ILE A 65 8.86 6.80 -6.79
N LYS A 66 9.71 5.95 -6.19
CA LYS A 66 10.58 5.03 -6.94
C LYS A 66 9.78 4.03 -7.77
N ALA A 67 8.66 3.55 -7.26
CA ALA A 67 7.73 2.71 -8.01
C ALA A 67 7.19 3.46 -9.23
N MET A 68 6.71 4.70 -9.06
CA MET A 68 6.21 5.52 -10.16
C MET A 68 7.28 5.83 -11.21
N GLU A 69 8.52 6.14 -10.79
CA GLU A 69 9.65 6.32 -11.70
C GLU A 69 9.94 5.06 -12.53
N ASN A 70 9.91 3.89 -11.89
CA ASN A 70 10.16 2.62 -12.57
C ASN A 70 9.03 2.26 -13.55
N MET A 71 7.77 2.47 -13.17
CA MET A 71 6.63 2.34 -14.08
C MET A 71 6.74 3.33 -15.25
N GLN A 72 7.15 4.57 -14.96
CA GLN A 72 7.32 5.61 -15.97
C GLN A 72 8.44 5.28 -16.96
N LYS A 73 9.51 4.59 -16.56
CA LYS A 73 10.54 4.08 -17.50
C LYS A 73 9.93 3.10 -18.52
N LEU A 74 9.06 2.20 -18.06
CA LEU A 74 8.38 1.20 -18.90
C LEU A 74 7.20 1.75 -19.69
N ASN A 75 6.71 2.94 -19.32
CA ASN A 75 5.56 3.56 -19.95
C ASN A 75 5.90 4.02 -21.39
N PRO A 76 5.19 3.53 -22.43
CA PRO A 76 5.44 3.93 -23.82
C PRO A 76 5.04 5.39 -24.11
N ASN A 77 4.09 5.95 -23.36
CA ASN A 77 3.67 7.35 -23.50
C ASN A 77 4.05 8.12 -22.24
N LYS A 78 5.08 8.97 -22.31
CA LYS A 78 5.60 9.66 -21.12
C LYS A 78 4.66 10.75 -20.59
N ASP A 79 3.78 11.30 -21.41
CA ASP A 79 2.88 12.39 -21.01
C ASP A 79 1.55 11.88 -20.44
N THR A 80 1.32 10.57 -20.46
CA THR A 80 0.06 9.94 -20.00
C THR A 80 0.35 8.80 -19.04
N ALA A 81 -0.31 8.78 -17.89
CA ALA A 81 -0.15 7.70 -16.92
C ALA A 81 -0.58 6.34 -17.49
N SER A 82 0.20 5.28 -17.21
CA SER A 82 -0.19 3.91 -17.57
C SER A 82 -1.36 3.42 -16.70
N ASN A 83 -2.09 2.42 -17.18
CA ASN A 83 -3.16 1.76 -16.41
C ASN A 83 -2.66 1.23 -15.06
N ASP A 84 -1.43 0.72 -15.02
CA ASP A 84 -0.82 0.17 -13.81
C ASP A 84 -0.37 1.31 -12.87
N MET A 85 0.06 2.46 -13.38
CA MET A 85 0.29 3.67 -12.56
C MET A 85 -1.00 4.17 -11.91
N ALA A 86 -2.11 4.22 -12.65
CA ALA A 86 -3.41 4.60 -12.10
C ALA A 86 -3.89 3.61 -11.03
N LEU A 87 -3.77 2.31 -11.30
CA LEU A 87 -4.10 1.24 -10.35
C LEU A 87 -3.25 1.33 -9.08
N PHE A 88 -1.95 1.60 -9.21
CA PHE A 88 -1.04 1.76 -8.07
C PHE A 88 -1.47 2.92 -7.16
N LEU A 89 -1.88 4.05 -7.76
CA LEU A 89 -2.37 5.20 -7.02
C LEU A 89 -3.67 4.88 -6.28
N VAL A 90 -4.62 4.18 -6.93
CA VAL A 90 -5.89 3.76 -6.32
C VAL A 90 -5.65 2.83 -5.13
N ILE A 91 -4.73 1.87 -5.24
CA ILE A 91 -4.39 0.97 -4.12
C ILE A 91 -3.77 1.76 -2.96
N ASN A 92 -2.90 2.73 -3.25
CA ASN A 92 -2.31 3.60 -2.22
C ASN A 92 -3.35 4.49 -1.53
N ALA A 93 -4.35 4.98 -2.28
CA ALA A 93 -5.45 5.77 -1.73
C ALA A 93 -6.39 4.93 -0.85
N ALA A 94 -6.62 3.66 -1.22
CA ALA A 94 -7.38 2.73 -0.39
C ALA A 94 -6.70 2.41 0.95
N CYS A 95 -5.36 2.51 0.99
CA CYS A 95 -4.56 2.56 2.23
C CYS A 95 -4.92 1.43 3.22
N ILE A 96 -4.83 0.17 2.77
CA ILE A 96 -5.04 -0.98 3.66
C ILE A 96 -4.00 -0.90 4.76
N GLN A 97 -4.44 -0.78 6.00
CA GLN A 97 -3.58 -0.56 7.17
C GLN A 97 -3.95 -1.58 8.24
N PHE A 98 -3.02 -2.47 8.60
CA PHE A 98 -3.29 -3.45 9.66
C PHE A 98 -3.39 -2.80 11.02
N ILE A 99 -2.60 -1.74 11.25
CA ILE A 99 -2.64 -1.02 12.51
C ILE A 99 -2.71 0.48 12.22
N PRO A 100 -3.90 1.11 12.33
CA PRO A 100 -4.11 2.52 12.04
C PRO A 100 -3.61 3.41 13.19
N THR A 101 -2.29 3.43 13.34
CA THR A 101 -1.53 4.07 14.43
C THR A 101 -1.96 5.53 14.65
N THR A 102 -2.10 6.28 13.55
CA THR A 102 -2.50 7.69 13.56
C THR A 102 -3.91 7.85 14.12
N VAL A 103 -4.87 7.06 13.65
CA VAL A 103 -6.27 7.16 14.08
C VAL A 103 -6.41 6.70 15.54
N ILE A 104 -5.70 5.65 15.94
CA ILE A 104 -5.64 5.19 17.34
C ILE A 104 -5.07 6.31 18.22
N SER A 105 -4.01 7.00 17.78
CA SER A 105 -3.39 8.09 18.54
C SER A 105 -4.33 9.29 18.71
N ILE A 106 -5.09 9.64 17.67
CA ILE A 106 -6.09 10.70 17.73
C ILE A 106 -7.21 10.32 18.69
N ARG A 107 -7.74 9.09 18.59
CA ARG A 107 -8.78 8.59 19.50
C ARG A 107 -8.33 8.60 20.95
N ALA A 108 -7.09 8.18 21.22
CA ALA A 108 -6.51 8.24 22.56
C ALA A 108 -6.39 9.69 23.06
N ALA A 109 -5.94 10.61 22.20
CA ALA A 109 -5.81 12.03 22.56
C ALA A 109 -7.17 12.71 22.84
N THR A 110 -8.26 12.24 22.23
CA THR A 110 -9.62 12.76 22.47
C THR A 110 -10.37 12.02 23.59
N GLY A 111 -9.71 11.20 24.40
CA GLY A 111 -10.31 10.54 25.57
C GLY A 111 -11.16 9.29 25.25
N SER A 112 -10.94 8.63 24.11
CA SER A 112 -11.63 7.38 23.78
C SER A 112 -11.29 6.28 24.80
N GLN A 113 -12.32 5.62 25.36
CA GLN A 113 -12.16 4.49 26.30
C GLN A 113 -11.44 3.30 25.66
N ASN A 114 -11.75 3.00 24.39
CA ASN A 114 -11.08 1.97 23.62
C ASN A 114 -10.56 2.52 22.27
N PRO A 115 -9.35 3.11 22.23
CA PRO A 115 -8.79 3.69 21.01
C PRO A 115 -8.53 2.67 19.90
N ALA A 116 -8.29 1.40 20.25
CA ALA A 116 -7.88 0.33 19.33
C ALA A 116 -9.06 -0.46 18.73
N GLU A 117 -10.29 -0.25 19.20
CA GLU A 117 -11.50 -0.93 18.71
C GLU A 117 -11.71 -0.80 17.19
N ILE A 118 -11.19 0.29 16.60
CA ILE A 118 -11.32 0.58 15.17
C ILE A 118 -10.46 -0.31 14.26
N ILE A 119 -9.56 -1.14 14.80
CA ILE A 119 -8.61 -1.91 13.97
C ILE A 119 -9.37 -2.81 12.99
N ILE A 120 -10.35 -3.58 13.49
CA ILE A 120 -11.10 -4.54 12.67
C ILE A 120 -11.94 -3.81 11.62
N THR A 121 -12.63 -2.73 12.02
CA THR A 121 -13.47 -1.95 11.10
C THR A 121 -12.64 -1.22 10.04
N ALA A 122 -11.46 -0.72 10.40
CA ALA A 122 -10.52 -0.09 9.47
C ALA A 122 -10.00 -1.10 8.44
N ILE A 123 -9.61 -2.31 8.86
CA ILE A 123 -9.15 -3.36 7.94
C ILE A 123 -10.27 -3.73 6.96
N ILE A 124 -11.50 -3.95 7.44
CA ILE A 124 -12.64 -4.31 6.58
C ILE A 124 -12.94 -3.18 5.59
N THR A 125 -12.96 -1.93 6.05
CA THR A 125 -13.30 -0.77 5.21
C THR A 125 -12.22 -0.50 4.16
N THR A 126 -10.94 -0.57 4.53
CA THR A 126 -9.84 -0.33 3.59
C THR A 126 -9.67 -1.49 2.62
N ALA A 127 -9.89 -2.73 3.06
CA ALA A 127 -9.90 -3.91 2.17
C ALA A 127 -11.05 -3.84 1.16
N SER A 128 -12.26 -3.48 1.60
CA SER A 128 -13.39 -3.32 0.68
C SER A 128 -13.17 -2.18 -0.32
N ALA A 129 -12.64 -1.04 0.14
CA ALA A 129 -12.25 0.07 -0.73
C ALA A 129 -11.20 -0.36 -1.78
N ALA A 130 -10.19 -1.13 -1.37
CA ALA A 130 -9.17 -1.63 -2.28
C ALA A 130 -9.74 -2.61 -3.32
N ILE A 131 -10.61 -3.54 -2.90
CA ILE A 131 -11.26 -4.49 -3.81
C ILE A 131 -12.10 -3.75 -4.85
N VAL A 132 -12.98 -2.84 -4.40
CA VAL A 132 -13.82 -2.03 -5.29
C VAL A 132 -12.97 -1.17 -6.22
N GLY A 133 -11.89 -0.55 -5.70
CA GLY A 133 -10.96 0.25 -6.49
C GLY A 133 -10.26 -0.56 -7.58
N ILE A 134 -9.74 -1.75 -7.24
CA ILE A 134 -9.10 -2.66 -8.21
C ILE A 134 -10.10 -3.09 -9.29
N ILE A 135 -11.30 -3.53 -8.89
CA ILE A 135 -12.34 -3.95 -9.84
C ILE A 135 -12.71 -2.80 -10.78
N SER A 136 -12.93 -1.60 -10.22
CA SER A 136 -13.29 -0.41 -11.00
C SER A 136 -12.18 -0.05 -11.99
N CYS A 137 -10.91 -0.07 -11.58
CA CYS A 137 -9.78 0.17 -12.48
C CYS A 137 -9.72 -0.88 -13.61
N LYS A 138 -9.94 -2.16 -13.30
CA LYS A 138 -9.92 -3.23 -14.31
C LYS A 138 -11.07 -3.14 -15.30
N ILE A 139 -12.25 -2.73 -14.84
CA ILE A 139 -13.40 -2.45 -15.69
C ILE A 139 -13.07 -1.26 -16.60
N LEU A 140 -12.65 -0.13 -16.05
CA LEU A 140 -12.34 1.08 -16.82
C LEU A 140 -11.22 0.84 -17.84
N GLN A 141 -10.15 0.13 -17.47
CA GLN A 141 -9.07 -0.29 -18.38
C GLN A 141 -9.55 -1.12 -19.58
N LYS A 142 -10.71 -1.78 -19.48
CA LYS A 142 -11.28 -2.56 -20.60
C LYS A 142 -12.07 -1.67 -21.56
N TYR A 143 -12.65 -0.58 -21.07
CA TYR A 143 -13.50 0.32 -21.84
C TYR A 143 -12.76 1.55 -22.40
N PHE A 144 -11.67 1.96 -21.75
CA PHE A 144 -10.81 3.08 -22.10
C PHE A 144 -9.35 2.60 -22.26
#